data_AF-A0A354UC23-F1
#
_entry.id   AF-A0A354UC23-F1
#
_cell.length_a   1.000
_cell.length_b   1.000
_cell.length_c   1.000
_cell.angle_alpha   90.00
_cell.angle_beta   90.00
_cell.angle_gamma   90.00
#
_symmetry.space_group_name_H-M   'P 1'
#
loop_
_entity.id
_entity.type
_entity.pdbx_description
1 polymer ?
#
loop_
_entity_poly.entity_id
_entity_poly.type
_entity_poly.pdbx_seq_one_letter_code
_entity_poly.pdbx_strand_id
1 'polypeptide(L)'
;MLKTKRQVLSDFRGGMTGEVSDKLLPLSYASVSYNFDCSDGTLKDGTGLKIAKFTDNAVCSFPSSLFAVMGLYFFKKFDATLGKYKDEILAYCSDKKIYSYSLNNSSPVCLNVSFSEKPCGIKYKYDDKDVFLLSGKTEGLYVYDGTTIKKIDDAPNIKDMCIHNERLFVTTQGEGTKLLFSEDFNPFNFSY
;
A
#
# COMPACT_ATOMS: atom_id res chain seq x y z
N MET A 1 3.13 -38.60 -40.37
CA MET A 1 4.19 -37.74 -40.96
C MET A 1 4.18 -36.41 -40.21
N LEU A 2 5.12 -36.18 -39.28
CA LEU A 2 5.19 -34.91 -38.54
C LEU A 2 5.69 -33.80 -39.46
N LYS A 3 4.90 -32.73 -39.63
CA LYS A 3 5.32 -31.52 -40.34
C LYS A 3 6.19 -30.69 -39.40
N THR A 4 7.50 -30.74 -39.58
CA THR A 4 8.44 -29.86 -38.89
C THR A 4 8.48 -28.51 -39.60
N LYS A 5 8.06 -27.44 -38.91
CA LYS A 5 8.10 -26.07 -39.43
C LYS A 5 9.36 -25.38 -38.91
N ARG A 6 10.29 -25.03 -39.79
CA ARG A 6 11.49 -24.27 -39.44
C ARG A 6 11.11 -22.80 -39.25
N GLN A 7 11.21 -22.30 -38.02
CA GLN A 7 11.17 -20.86 -37.75
C GLN A 7 12.60 -20.33 -37.68
N VAL A 8 12.87 -19.26 -38.42
CA VAL A 8 14.13 -18.51 -38.31
C VAL A 8 13.97 -17.56 -37.13
N LEU A 9 14.79 -17.74 -36.10
CA LEU A 9 14.89 -16.78 -35.00
C LEU A 9 15.50 -15.49 -35.55
N SER A 10 14.84 -14.36 -35.30
CA SER A 10 15.36 -13.04 -35.68
C SER A 10 16.65 -12.75 -34.90
N ASP A 11 17.56 -12.01 -35.51
CA ASP A 11 18.78 -11.51 -34.87
C ASP A 11 18.53 -10.30 -33.97
N PHE A 12 17.26 -9.92 -33.75
CA PHE A 12 16.81 -8.81 -32.92
C PHE A 12 17.41 -7.44 -33.30
N ARG A 13 17.89 -7.29 -34.54
CA ARG A 13 18.39 -6.01 -35.06
C ARG A 13 17.34 -4.89 -35.09
N GLY A 14 16.06 -5.21 -34.94
CA GLY A 14 14.99 -4.22 -34.77
C GLY A 14 15.16 -3.37 -33.51
N GLY A 15 15.92 -3.85 -32.52
CA GLY A 15 16.16 -3.13 -31.27
C GLY A 15 14.96 -3.20 -30.33
N MET A 16 14.65 -2.08 -29.68
CA MET A 16 13.63 -1.95 -28.64
C MET A 16 12.63 -0.87 -29.06
N THR A 17 11.34 -1.09 -28.81
CA THR A 17 10.30 -0.06 -29.00
C THR A 17 9.46 0.06 -27.74
N GLY A 18 9.20 1.29 -27.32
CA GLY A 18 8.31 1.62 -26.19
C GLY A 18 6.92 2.06 -26.62
N GLU A 19 6.65 2.15 -27.93
CA GLU A 19 5.41 2.72 -28.47
C GLU A 19 4.32 1.67 -28.71
N VAL A 20 4.71 0.39 -28.84
CA VAL A 20 3.82 -0.72 -29.21
C VAL A 20 3.79 -1.75 -28.10
N SER A 21 2.59 -2.15 -27.69
CA SER A 21 2.39 -3.17 -26.66
C SER A 21 3.11 -4.48 -26.99
N ASP A 22 3.72 -5.11 -25.98
CA ASP A 22 4.45 -6.39 -26.06
C ASP A 22 3.70 -7.50 -26.82
N LYS A 23 2.36 -7.48 -26.76
CA LYS A 23 1.49 -8.48 -27.41
C LYS A 23 1.37 -8.29 -28.93
N LEU A 24 1.78 -7.14 -29.45
CA LEU A 24 1.72 -6.76 -30.86
C LEU A 24 3.12 -6.64 -31.48
N LEU A 25 4.17 -6.93 -30.72
CA LEU A 25 5.54 -6.83 -31.20
C LEU A 25 5.86 -7.94 -32.21
N PRO A 26 6.47 -7.59 -33.35
CA PRO A 26 7.07 -8.58 -34.22
C PRO A 26 8.19 -9.33 -33.50
N LEU A 27 8.43 -10.59 -33.88
CA LEU A 27 9.46 -11.47 -33.30
C LEU A 27 10.90 -10.91 -33.40
N SER A 28 11.10 -9.81 -34.13
CA SER A 28 12.37 -9.13 -34.36
C SER A 28 12.68 -7.99 -33.39
N TYR A 29 11.79 -7.72 -32.43
CA TYR A 29 11.93 -6.65 -31.45
C TYR A 29 11.87 -7.22 -30.02
N ALA A 30 12.70 -6.69 -29.12
CA ALA A 30 12.68 -7.05 -27.71
C ALA A 30 11.64 -6.22 -26.94
N SER A 31 10.88 -6.86 -26.04
CA SER A 31 9.67 -6.26 -25.48
C SER A 31 9.86 -5.38 -24.24
N VAL A 32 11.05 -5.29 -23.62
CA VAL A 32 11.16 -4.50 -22.37
C VAL A 32 12.52 -3.83 -22.17
N SER A 33 12.54 -2.49 -22.14
CA SER A 33 13.44 -1.68 -21.32
C SER A 33 12.61 -1.07 -20.20
N TYR A 34 12.87 -1.48 -18.96
CA TYR A 34 12.30 -0.84 -17.77
C TYR A 34 13.44 -0.16 -17.03
N ASN A 35 13.17 1.01 -16.42
CA ASN A 35 14.16 1.81 -15.69
C ASN A 35 15.31 2.43 -16.51
N PHE A 36 15.08 2.72 -17.78
CA PHE A 36 16.03 3.48 -18.62
C PHE A 36 15.41 4.81 -19.07
N ASP A 37 16.20 5.87 -19.04
CA ASP A 37 15.88 7.15 -19.66
C ASP A 37 16.60 7.22 -21.01
N CYS A 38 15.84 7.48 -22.06
CA CYS A 38 16.33 7.59 -23.44
C CYS A 38 16.01 8.97 -24.04
N SER A 39 15.60 9.94 -23.21
CA SER A 39 15.10 11.26 -23.66
C SER A 39 16.10 12.08 -24.48
N ASP A 40 17.40 11.79 -24.38
CA ASP A 40 18.47 12.46 -25.13
C ASP A 40 19.23 11.54 -26.10
N GLY A 41 18.71 10.34 -26.38
CA GLY A 41 19.35 9.38 -27.29
C GLY A 41 20.56 8.65 -26.70
N THR A 42 20.89 8.86 -25.43
CA THR A 42 21.89 8.08 -24.69
C THR A 42 21.20 7.14 -23.71
N LEU A 43 21.58 5.85 -23.74
CA LEU A 43 21.14 4.89 -22.73
C LEU A 43 21.85 5.19 -21.42
N LYS A 44 21.13 5.81 -20.47
CA LYS A 44 21.65 6.05 -19.11
C LYS A 44 21.09 5.02 -18.15
N ASP A 45 21.95 4.50 -17.27
CA ASP A 45 21.54 3.73 -16.11
C ASP A 45 20.81 4.64 -15.13
N GLY A 46 19.49 4.73 -15.26
CA GLY A 46 18.67 5.27 -14.18
C GLY A 46 18.84 4.39 -12.93
N THR A 47 18.74 4.98 -11.74
CA THR A 47 18.57 4.23 -10.48
C THR A 47 17.25 3.46 -10.53
N GLY A 48 17.29 2.27 -11.11
CA GLY A 48 16.11 1.48 -11.40
C GLY A 48 15.50 0.89 -10.13
N LEU A 49 14.27 1.30 -9.83
CA LEU A 49 13.44 0.64 -8.83
C LEU A 49 13.07 -0.75 -9.36
N LYS A 50 13.58 -1.81 -8.73
CA LYS A 50 13.08 -3.17 -8.97
C LYS A 50 11.77 -3.35 -8.23
N ILE A 51 10.89 -4.20 -8.76
CA ILE A 51 9.76 -4.75 -8.00
C ILE A 51 10.33 -5.29 -6.68
N ALA A 52 9.86 -4.77 -5.55
CA ALA A 52 10.32 -5.23 -4.25
C ALA A 52 10.08 -6.76 -4.15
N LYS A 53 10.86 -7.47 -3.37
CA LYS A 53 10.59 -8.89 -3.13
C LYS A 53 10.58 -9.09 -1.64
N PHE A 54 9.48 -9.64 -1.12
CA PHE A 54 9.42 -10.09 0.24
C PHE A 54 9.65 -11.61 0.18
N THR A 55 10.83 -12.07 0.62
CA THR A 55 11.19 -13.50 0.68
C THR A 55 10.94 -14.26 -0.64
N ASP A 56 11.66 -13.91 -1.70
CA ASP A 56 11.67 -14.55 -3.04
C ASP A 56 10.33 -14.63 -3.81
N ASN A 57 9.20 -14.36 -3.17
CA ASN A 57 7.89 -14.20 -3.77
C ASN A 57 7.72 -12.74 -4.27
N ALA A 58 7.11 -12.57 -5.44
CA ALA A 58 6.83 -11.26 -6.01
C ALA A 58 5.98 -10.40 -5.06
N VAL A 59 6.16 -9.07 -5.07
CA VAL A 59 5.26 -8.15 -4.37
C VAL A 59 3.82 -8.51 -4.70
N CYS A 60 3.01 -8.61 -3.65
CA CYS A 60 1.59 -8.31 -3.62
C CYS A 60 1.07 -7.69 -4.93
N SER A 61 0.42 -8.48 -5.76
CA SER A 61 -0.45 -7.92 -6.79
C SER A 61 -1.81 -7.65 -6.13
N PHE A 62 -2.08 -6.40 -5.76
CA PHE A 62 -3.48 -5.98 -5.68
C PHE A 62 -4.10 -6.32 -7.04
N PRO A 63 -5.28 -6.95 -7.10
CA PRO A 63 -5.90 -7.31 -8.37
C PRO A 63 -6.13 -6.02 -9.18
N SER A 64 -5.19 -5.71 -10.07
CA SER A 64 -5.13 -4.47 -10.84
C SER A 64 -6.30 -4.34 -11.81
N SER A 65 -7.04 -5.43 -12.03
CA SER A 65 -8.22 -5.48 -12.88
C SER A 65 -9.46 -4.84 -12.26
N LEU A 66 -9.49 -4.59 -10.95
CA LEU A 66 -10.69 -4.11 -10.28
C LEU A 66 -10.52 -2.71 -9.67
N PHE A 67 -9.42 -2.43 -8.98
CA PHE A 67 -9.22 -1.16 -8.27
C PHE A 67 -7.74 -0.76 -8.23
N ALA A 68 -7.44 0.52 -8.43
CA ALA A 68 -6.08 1.06 -8.34
C ALA A 68 -5.72 1.40 -6.89
N VAL A 69 -4.49 1.10 -6.46
CA VAL A 69 -3.99 1.49 -5.14
C VAL A 69 -3.69 3.00 -5.12
N MET A 70 -4.38 3.74 -4.26
CA MET A 70 -4.27 5.19 -4.10
C MET A 70 -3.50 5.60 -2.84
N GLY A 71 -3.32 4.69 -1.87
CA GLY A 71 -2.55 4.91 -0.66
C GLY A 71 -2.09 3.59 -0.05
N LEU A 72 -0.92 3.62 0.58
CA LEU A 72 -0.33 2.47 1.28
C LEU A 72 0.06 2.85 2.69
N TYR A 73 -0.17 1.93 3.61
CA TYR A 73 0.24 2.04 5.00
C TYR A 73 0.91 0.75 5.45
N PHE A 74 1.95 0.88 6.26
CA PHE A 74 2.67 -0.27 6.80
C PHE A 74 2.25 -0.52 8.25
N PHE A 75 1.62 -1.66 8.49
CA PHE A 75 1.22 -2.10 9.81
C PHE A 75 2.19 -3.14 10.34
N LYS A 76 3.21 -2.65 11.08
CA LYS A 76 4.15 -3.51 11.79
C LYS A 76 3.51 -4.06 13.05
N LYS A 77 3.32 -5.38 13.12
CA LYS A 77 2.58 -6.06 14.20
C LYS A 77 3.39 -7.23 14.73
N PHE A 78 3.60 -7.28 16.04
CA PHE A 78 4.25 -8.40 16.70
C PHE A 78 3.22 -9.37 17.29
N ASP A 79 3.31 -10.64 16.90
CA ASP A 79 2.52 -11.71 17.52
C ASP A 79 3.32 -12.31 18.67
N ALA A 80 3.00 -11.90 19.90
CA ALA A 80 3.65 -12.37 21.11
C ALA A 80 3.47 -13.88 21.35
N THR A 81 2.39 -14.48 20.84
CA THR A 81 2.12 -15.92 20.99
C THR A 81 3.07 -16.75 20.13
N LEU A 82 3.35 -16.28 18.91
CA LEU A 82 4.22 -16.95 17.96
C LEU A 82 5.67 -16.44 17.98
N GLY A 83 5.96 -15.41 18.78
CA GLY A 83 7.28 -14.78 18.88
C GLY A 83 7.78 -14.19 17.55
N LYS A 84 6.88 -13.77 16.65
CA LYS A 84 7.24 -13.32 15.29
C LYS A 84 6.43 -12.13 14.82
N TYR A 85 7.00 -11.37 13.89
CA TYR A 85 6.27 -10.31 13.21
C TYR A 85 5.25 -10.87 12.22
N LYS A 86 4.05 -10.31 12.25
CA LYS A 86 2.94 -10.55 11.30
C LYS A 86 2.59 -9.24 10.63
N ASP A 87 3.58 -8.67 9.94
CA ASP A 87 3.43 -7.38 9.28
C ASP A 87 2.40 -7.45 8.16
N GLU A 88 1.64 -6.36 8.04
CA GLU A 88 0.57 -6.20 7.07
C GLU A 88 0.73 -4.89 6.32
N ILE A 89 0.31 -4.89 5.07
CA ILE A 89 0.16 -3.70 4.25
C ILE A 89 -1.33 -3.38 4.19
N LEU A 90 -1.70 -2.16 4.53
CA LEU A 90 -3.04 -1.65 4.28
C LEU A 90 -3.00 -0.81 3.00
N ALA A 91 -3.93 -1.05 2.10
CA ALA A 91 -4.08 -0.29 0.87
C ALA A 91 -5.43 0.41 0.83
N TYR A 92 -5.39 1.70 0.57
CA TYR A 92 -6.56 2.47 0.14
C TYR A 92 -6.67 2.39 -1.37
N CYS A 93 -7.82 1.95 -1.88
CA CYS A 93 -8.04 1.68 -3.29
C CYS A 93 -9.05 2.66 -3.92
N SER A 94 -9.12 2.69 -5.25
CA SER A 94 -10.00 3.58 -6.04
C SER A 94 -11.49 3.32 -5.84
N ASP A 95 -11.87 2.19 -5.27
CA ASP A 95 -13.23 1.89 -4.80
C ASP A 95 -13.54 2.51 -3.42
N LYS A 96 -12.63 3.37 -2.93
CA LYS A 96 -12.70 4.08 -1.65
C LYS A 96 -12.58 3.18 -0.42
N LYS A 97 -12.19 1.92 -0.57
CA LYS A 97 -12.09 0.96 0.55
C LYS A 97 -10.66 0.71 1.01
N ILE A 98 -10.54 0.17 2.21
CA ILE A 98 -9.28 -0.35 2.76
C ILE A 98 -9.21 -1.86 2.60
N TYR A 99 -8.08 -2.33 2.08
CA TYR A 99 -7.73 -3.73 1.98
C TYR A 99 -6.52 -4.01 2.86
N SER A 100 -6.56 -5.08 3.65
CA SER A 100 -5.40 -5.61 4.37
C SER A 100 -4.71 -6.69 3.55
N TYR A 101 -3.39 -6.72 3.61
CA TYR A 101 -2.59 -7.74 2.97
C TYR A 101 -1.49 -8.18 3.93
N SER A 102 -1.60 -9.41 4.43
CA SER A 102 -0.50 -10.03 5.16
C SER A 102 0.54 -10.52 4.17
N LEU A 103 1.82 -10.34 4.48
CA LEU A 103 2.93 -10.87 3.68
C LEU A 103 2.88 -12.40 3.52
N ASN A 104 2.15 -13.09 4.41
CA ASN A 104 1.94 -14.54 4.35
C ASN A 104 0.68 -14.95 3.58
N ASN A 105 -0.18 -14.00 3.20
CA ASN A 105 -1.44 -14.29 2.52
C ASN A 105 -1.29 -14.17 1.00
N SER A 106 -2.02 -15.01 0.27
CA SER A 106 -2.04 -15.01 -1.19
C SER A 106 -2.92 -13.91 -1.79
N SER A 107 -3.80 -13.28 -1.00
CA SER A 107 -4.76 -12.30 -1.52
C SER A 107 -5.14 -11.23 -0.49
N PRO A 108 -5.41 -9.99 -0.92
CA PRO A 108 -5.86 -8.92 -0.05
C PRO A 108 -7.28 -9.18 0.48
N VAL A 109 -7.54 -8.77 1.72
CA VAL A 109 -8.83 -8.91 2.41
C VAL A 109 -9.45 -7.52 2.58
N CYS A 110 -10.65 -7.32 2.03
CA CYS A 110 -11.40 -6.08 2.20
C CYS A 110 -11.84 -5.91 3.67
N LEU A 111 -11.49 -4.78 4.29
CA LEU A 111 -11.89 -4.46 5.66
C LEU A 111 -13.32 -3.89 5.76
N ASN A 112 -14.01 -3.72 4.63
CA ASN A 112 -15.38 -3.19 4.53
C ASN A 112 -15.58 -1.81 5.18
N VAL A 113 -14.53 -1.01 5.27
CA VAL A 113 -14.58 0.42 5.59
C VAL A 113 -14.31 1.23 4.35
N SER A 114 -14.96 2.39 4.25
CA SER A 114 -14.84 3.29 3.11
C SER A 114 -14.49 4.71 3.55
N PHE A 115 -13.61 5.38 2.79
CA PHE A 115 -13.20 6.77 3.01
C PHE A 115 -13.34 7.57 1.72
N SER A 116 -13.97 8.74 1.80
CA SER A 116 -14.20 9.64 0.66
C SER A 116 -12.91 10.09 -0.04
N GLU A 117 -11.84 10.26 0.75
CA GLU A 117 -10.49 10.61 0.33
C GLU A 117 -9.47 9.70 1.06
N LYS A 118 -8.19 9.74 0.67
CA LYS A 118 -7.14 8.95 1.31
C LYS A 118 -7.05 9.28 2.81
N PRO A 119 -7.31 8.34 3.73
CA PRO A 119 -7.29 8.61 5.16
C PRO A 119 -5.86 8.90 5.67
N CYS A 120 -5.75 9.59 6.80
CA CYS A 120 -4.51 9.60 7.58
C CYS A 120 -4.45 8.31 8.40
N GLY A 121 -3.25 7.77 8.60
CA GLY A 121 -3.11 6.48 9.27
C GLY A 121 -1.77 6.31 9.97
N ILE A 122 -1.79 5.71 11.16
CA ILE A 122 -0.60 5.47 11.97
C ILE A 122 -0.71 4.18 12.79
N LYS A 123 0.42 3.50 12.97
CA LYS A 123 0.53 2.36 13.89
C LYS A 123 0.65 2.87 15.32
N TYR A 124 -0.16 2.34 16.23
CA TYR A 124 -0.17 2.71 17.64
C TYR A 124 -0.08 1.45 18.52
N LYS A 125 0.41 1.58 19.75
CA LYS A 125 0.39 0.48 20.73
C LYS A 125 -0.66 0.81 21.79
N TYR A 126 -1.68 -0.03 21.90
CA TYR A 126 -2.77 0.13 22.86
C TYR A 126 -2.99 -1.19 23.60
N ASP A 127 -3.01 -1.16 24.94
CA ASP A 127 -3.20 -2.35 25.79
C ASP A 127 -2.24 -3.50 25.40
N ASP A 128 -0.96 -3.16 25.25
CA ASP A 128 0.13 -4.03 24.79
C ASP A 128 -0.05 -4.70 23.41
N LYS A 129 -1.06 -4.28 22.65
CA LYS A 129 -1.33 -4.75 21.30
C LYS A 129 -0.99 -3.69 20.27
N ASP A 130 -0.39 -4.12 19.17
CA ASP A 130 -0.21 -3.26 18.01
C ASP A 130 -1.55 -3.10 17.31
N VAL A 131 -1.99 -1.85 17.12
CA VAL A 131 -3.20 -1.49 16.39
C VAL A 131 -2.85 -0.48 15.30
N PHE A 132 -3.71 -0.38 14.29
CA PHE A 132 -3.59 0.61 13.23
C PHE A 132 -4.77 1.58 13.28
N LEU A 133 -4.47 2.87 13.39
CA LEU A 133 -5.44 3.95 13.43
C LEU A 133 -5.64 4.50 12.01
N LEU A 134 -6.88 4.72 11.61
CA LEU A 134 -7.24 5.34 10.33
C LEU A 134 -8.30 6.40 10.57
N SER A 135 -8.08 7.62 10.11
CA SER A 135 -9.11 8.67 10.15
C SER A 135 -9.32 9.29 8.79
N GLY A 136 -10.59 9.48 8.48
CA GLY A 136 -11.05 10.19 7.31
C GLY A 136 -11.29 11.67 7.57
N LYS A 137 -11.81 12.35 6.54
CA LYS A 137 -12.21 13.75 6.63
C LYS A 137 -13.54 13.91 7.36
N THR A 138 -14.46 12.97 7.15
CA THR A 138 -15.81 12.98 7.72
C THR A 138 -16.19 11.64 8.37
N GLU A 139 -15.39 10.60 8.15
CA GLU A 139 -15.73 9.23 8.52
C GLU A 139 -15.45 8.89 9.99
N GLY A 140 -14.70 9.73 10.70
CA GLY A 140 -14.22 9.51 12.06
C GLY A 140 -12.95 8.67 12.13
N LEU A 141 -12.59 8.29 13.37
CA LEU A 141 -11.45 7.44 13.67
C LEU A 141 -11.86 5.96 13.69
N TYR A 142 -11.08 5.13 13.03
CA TYR A 142 -11.18 3.69 13.01
C TYR A 142 -9.92 3.06 13.59
N VAL A 143 -10.10 1.93 14.27
CA VAL A 143 -9.00 1.16 14.85
C VAL A 143 -9.08 -0.27 14.35
N TYR A 144 -7.96 -0.73 13.78
CA TYR A 144 -7.78 -2.05 13.23
C TYR A 144 -6.78 -2.83 14.09
N ASP A 145 -7.18 -3.99 14.60
CA ASP A 145 -6.33 -4.86 15.44
C ASP A 145 -5.58 -5.95 14.64
N GLY A 146 -5.69 -5.94 13.31
CA GLY A 146 -5.18 -7.00 12.44
C GLY A 146 -6.18 -8.09 12.11
N THR A 147 -7.37 -8.05 12.72
CA THR A 147 -8.47 -9.00 12.49
C THR A 147 -9.78 -8.26 12.26
N THR A 148 -10.10 -7.32 13.14
CA THR A 148 -11.32 -6.51 13.13
C THR A 148 -11.00 -5.04 13.05
N ILE A 149 -11.84 -4.29 12.33
CA ILE A 149 -11.81 -2.84 12.27
C ILE A 149 -13.08 -2.29 12.92
N LYS A 150 -12.94 -1.28 13.78
CA LYS A 150 -14.05 -0.68 14.52
C LYS A 150 -13.95 0.84 14.47
N LYS A 151 -15.10 1.50 14.36
CA LYS A 151 -15.21 2.96 14.47
C LYS A 151 -15.22 3.35 15.95
N ILE A 152 -14.62 4.50 16.25
CA ILE A 152 -14.65 5.15 17.56
C ILE A 152 -15.63 6.31 17.46
N ASP A 153 -16.75 6.23 18.17
CA ASP A 153 -17.89 7.13 17.97
C ASP A 153 -17.61 8.57 18.43
N ASP A 154 -16.92 8.73 19.55
CA ASP A 154 -16.66 10.05 20.17
C ASP A 154 -15.33 10.68 19.74
N ALA A 155 -14.61 10.07 18.80
CA ALA A 155 -13.35 10.60 18.31
C ALA A 155 -13.58 11.72 17.28
N PRO A 156 -12.81 12.82 17.34
CA PRO A 156 -12.88 13.86 16.33
C PRO A 156 -12.42 13.32 14.97
N ASN A 157 -12.83 13.98 13.89
CA ASN A 157 -12.23 13.76 12.57
C ASN A 157 -10.79 14.27 12.60
N ILE A 158 -9.83 13.40 12.34
CA ILE A 158 -8.40 13.70 12.41
C ILE A 158 -7.84 13.96 11.01
N LYS A 159 -7.06 15.03 10.90
CA LYS A 159 -6.35 15.43 9.69
C LYS A 159 -4.96 14.77 9.62
N ASP A 160 -4.17 14.90 10.68
CA ASP A 160 -2.83 14.30 10.79
C ASP A 160 -2.61 13.72 12.19
N MET A 161 -1.75 12.69 12.26
CA MET A 161 -1.39 11.98 13.48
C MET A 161 0.13 11.85 13.61
N CYS A 162 0.65 11.98 14.82
CA CYS A 162 2.02 11.60 15.14
C CYS A 162 2.10 10.95 16.54
N ILE A 163 3.15 10.19 16.78
CA ILE A 163 3.39 9.56 18.09
C ILE A 163 4.70 10.09 18.64
N HIS A 164 4.67 10.51 19.90
CA HIS A 164 5.86 10.94 20.63
C HIS A 164 5.74 10.49 22.09
N ASN A 165 6.79 9.84 22.61
CA ASN A 165 6.81 9.25 23.96
C ASN A 165 5.55 8.43 24.26
N GLU A 166 5.23 7.51 23.34
CA GLU A 166 4.07 6.60 23.41
C GLU A 166 2.70 7.26 23.37
N ARG A 167 2.64 8.59 23.31
CA ARG A 167 1.40 9.37 23.23
C ARG A 167 1.06 9.70 21.79
N LEU A 168 -0.21 9.55 21.44
CA LEU A 168 -0.76 9.96 20.16
C LEU A 168 -1.10 11.46 20.21
N PHE A 169 -0.61 12.21 19.23
CA PHE A 169 -0.97 13.60 18.99
C PHE A 169 -1.69 13.70 17.66
N VAL A 170 -2.76 14.49 17.62
CA VAL A 170 -3.63 14.60 16.45
C VAL A 170 -3.99 16.04 16.17
N THR A 171 -4.13 16.38 14.89
CA THR A 171 -4.76 17.64 14.47
C THR A 171 -6.16 17.39 13.97
N THR A 172 -7.14 18.18 14.40
CA THR A 172 -8.54 18.00 13.97
C THR A 172 -8.80 18.56 12.57
N GLN A 173 -9.74 17.95 11.85
CA GLN A 173 -10.34 18.50 10.64
C GLN A 173 -11.19 19.75 10.96
N GLY A 174 -11.36 20.66 9.99
CA GLY A 174 -12.25 21.82 10.07
C GLY A 174 -11.56 23.18 10.32
N GLU A 175 -12.37 24.24 10.39
CA GLU A 175 -11.91 25.59 10.77
C GLU A 175 -11.54 25.64 12.26
N GLY A 176 -10.36 26.19 12.57
CA GLY A 176 -9.84 26.19 13.94
C GLY A 176 -9.22 24.86 14.37
N THR A 177 -8.30 24.32 13.54
CA THR A 177 -7.51 23.11 13.83
C THR A 177 -6.96 23.11 15.26
N LYS A 178 -7.37 22.12 16.05
CA LYS A 178 -6.87 21.92 17.42
C LYS A 178 -5.80 20.84 17.40
N LEU A 179 -4.79 21.01 18.25
CA LEU A 179 -3.88 19.94 18.63
C LEU A 179 -4.47 19.24 19.85
N LEU A 180 -4.72 17.94 19.74
CA LEU A 180 -5.19 17.10 20.83
C LEU A 180 -4.18 15.98 21.06
N PHE A 181 -4.21 15.41 22.26
CA PHE A 181 -3.40 14.23 22.58
C PHE A 181 -4.23 13.16 23.28
N SER A 182 -3.81 11.90 23.13
CA SER A 182 -4.44 10.78 23.81
C SER A 182 -4.22 10.85 25.32
N GLU A 183 -5.28 10.87 26.11
CA GLU A 183 -5.20 10.70 27.57
C GLU A 183 -4.89 9.26 27.92
N ASP A 184 -4.10 9.05 28.98
CA ASP A 184 -3.75 7.71 29.50
C ASP A 184 -3.28 6.71 28.43
N PHE A 185 -2.65 7.21 27.36
CA PHE A 185 -2.22 6.41 26.21
C PHE A 185 -3.37 5.65 25.52
N ASN A 186 -4.59 6.13 25.69
CA ASN A 186 -5.79 5.60 25.07
C ASN A 186 -6.12 6.38 23.78
N PRO A 187 -6.02 5.76 22.59
CA PRO A 187 -6.25 6.44 21.32
C PRO A 187 -7.74 6.73 21.07
N PHE A 188 -8.62 6.38 22.01
CA PHE A 188 -10.06 6.64 21.97
C PHE A 188 -10.49 7.85 22.80
N ASN A 189 -9.61 8.37 23.66
CA ASN A 189 -9.90 9.50 24.54
C ASN A 189 -8.89 10.62 24.31
N PHE A 190 -9.38 11.83 24.01
CA PHE A 190 -8.54 12.96 23.63
C PHE A 190 -8.79 14.16 24.54
N SER A 191 -7.70 14.78 24.97
CA SER A 191 -7.74 16.05 25.72
C SER A 191 -7.05 17.20 25.00
N TYR A 192 -7.41 18.40 25.47
CA TYR A 192 -6.93 19.70 25.02
C TYR A 192 -5.69 20.16 25.81
#